data_AF-A0A6J2YMD5-F1
#
_entry.id   AF-A0A6J2YMD5-F1
#
_cell.length_a   1.000
_cell.length_b   1.000
_cell.length_c   1.000
_cell.angle_alpha   90.00
_cell.angle_beta   90.00
_cell.angle_gamma   90.00
#
_symmetry.space_group_name_H-M   'P 1'
#
loop_
_entity.id
_entity.type
_entity.pdbx_description
1 polymer ?
#
loop_
_entity_poly.entity_id
_entity_poly.type
_entity_poly.pdbx_seq_one_letter_code
_entity_poly.pdbx_strand_id
1 'polypeptide(L)'
;MIKVYIYNVTNADEFLNNGTKPIVDELGPYVYVQKWEKKNLTFNSNGTVTFLPEKIYHFDESLSAGSEDDVVVVPNIPMLSATSQSKHAARFLRLAMASIMDILKIKPFVEVSVGQLLWGYEDPLLKLAKDVVPKEQKLPYEEFGLMYNKNATTRDTITLFTGADDITMHGLIDTFNGMHKLPHYTEERCNDITASDGSIFPPHLTKNSTIHIFDKDLCRKLPLVFEKEVIGSNDVPAYRYTPPKNVFASVEENPDNMCFCPQGPPCAPSGFFNVSLCQYDSPILLSFPHFYLANDSYRTAVEGISPPDEEKHKFFIDVQPLMGTSMRAKARIQINLAVSQVVDIKQVATFPDIIFPIMWFEEGLDGLPEEMTGLMKLGISVPPVAHAALSGILLAVGAILLIVAIWRLVRGANRLSSLQLAPGHVGQSTNKNKDNGLGGMPKY
;
A
#
# COMPACT_ATOMS: atom_id res chain seq x y z
N MET A 1 7.35 2.72 -10.86
CA MET A 1 8.71 3.27 -10.94
C MET A 1 9.14 3.58 -9.53
N ILE A 2 10.41 3.36 -9.22
CA ILE A 2 11.02 3.77 -7.96
C ILE A 2 12.11 4.81 -8.26
N LYS A 3 12.11 5.90 -7.50
CA LYS A 3 13.13 6.96 -7.56
C LYS A 3 13.84 6.97 -6.22
N VAL A 4 15.15 6.79 -6.23
CA VAL A 4 15.98 6.69 -5.03
C VAL A 4 16.85 7.93 -4.89
N TYR A 5 16.91 8.47 -3.68
CA TYR A 5 17.72 9.62 -3.31
C TYR A 5 18.60 9.24 -2.12
N ILE A 6 19.92 9.33 -2.28
CA ILE A 6 20.91 8.87 -1.29
C ILE A 6 21.54 10.08 -0.61
N TYR A 7 21.75 10.00 0.71
CA TYR A 7 22.49 11.01 1.45
C TYR A 7 23.98 10.63 1.50
N ASN A 8 24.76 11.27 0.62
CA ASN A 8 26.21 11.07 0.54
C ASN A 8 26.94 11.92 1.58
N VAL A 9 27.77 11.30 2.42
CA VAL A 9 28.50 11.97 3.50
C VAL A 9 29.78 12.62 2.98
N THR A 10 29.91 13.94 3.09
CA THR A 10 31.06 14.67 2.52
C THR A 10 32.20 14.89 3.51
N ASN A 11 31.94 14.84 4.81
CA ASN A 11 32.91 15.14 5.86
C ASN A 11 33.12 13.99 6.85
N ALA A 12 33.05 12.73 6.39
CA ALA A 12 33.13 11.55 7.25
C ALA A 12 34.34 11.55 8.20
N ASP A 13 35.54 11.86 7.70
CA ASP A 13 36.75 11.90 8.53
C ASP A 13 36.72 13.04 9.57
N GLU A 14 36.18 14.20 9.22
CA GLU A 14 36.06 15.34 10.15
C GLU A 14 35.00 15.07 11.23
N PHE A 15 33.90 14.42 10.87
CA PHE A 15 32.88 13.98 11.80
C PHE A 15 33.48 13.00 12.83
N LEU A 16 34.24 12.00 12.36
CA LEU A 16 34.85 10.98 13.21
C LEU A 16 35.92 11.53 14.16
N ASN A 17 36.80 12.40 13.64
CA ASN A 17 38.00 12.84 14.35
C ASN A 17 37.79 14.13 15.15
N ASN A 18 36.95 15.06 14.66
CA ASN A 18 36.80 16.39 15.24
C ASN A 18 35.45 16.57 15.96
N GLY A 19 34.52 15.60 15.87
CA GLY A 19 33.19 15.70 16.46
C GLY A 19 32.34 16.82 15.85
N THR A 20 32.61 17.16 14.58
CA THR A 20 31.80 18.13 13.81
C THR A 20 30.42 17.52 13.49
N LYS A 21 29.48 18.34 13.03
CA LYS A 21 28.20 17.82 12.53
C LYS A 21 28.42 17.08 11.20
N PRO A 22 27.68 15.99 10.93
CA PRO A 22 27.75 15.34 9.64
C PRO A 22 27.12 16.26 8.58
N ILE A 23 27.79 16.36 7.44
CA ILE A 23 27.36 17.10 6.25
C ILE A 23 27.04 16.06 5.18
N VAL A 24 25.85 16.15 4.59
CA VAL A 24 25.40 15.26 3.53
C VAL A 24 24.96 16.03 2.30
N ASP A 25 25.26 15.48 1.13
CA ASP A 25 24.68 15.91 -0.13
C ASP A 25 23.63 14.90 -0.57
N GLU A 26 22.44 15.38 -0.94
CA GLU A 26 21.41 14.54 -1.52
C GLU A 26 21.72 14.28 -3.00
N LEU A 27 21.93 13.01 -3.35
CA LEU A 27 22.19 12.55 -4.71
C LEU A 27 20.99 11.77 -5.25
N GLY A 28 20.53 12.15 -6.45
CA GLY A 28 19.44 11.47 -7.14
C GLY A 28 18.60 12.40 -8.01
N PRO A 29 17.51 11.88 -8.60
CA PRO A 29 17.03 10.51 -8.43
C PRO A 29 17.87 9.49 -9.20
N TYR A 30 18.02 8.29 -8.64
CA TYR A 30 18.35 7.07 -9.37
C TYR A 30 17.05 6.31 -9.64
N VAL A 31 16.69 6.18 -10.91
CA VAL A 31 15.37 5.73 -11.35
C VAL A 31 15.41 4.30 -11.83
N TYR A 32 14.50 3.48 -11.29
CA TYR A 32 14.27 2.13 -11.76
C TYR A 32 12.81 1.94 -12.21
N VAL A 33 12.66 1.45 -13.44
CA VAL A 33 11.39 0.98 -13.96
C VAL A 33 11.07 -0.36 -13.34
N GLN A 34 9.89 -0.47 -12.74
CA GLN A 34 9.46 -1.67 -12.06
C GLN A 34 8.46 -2.44 -12.93
N LYS A 35 8.64 -3.74 -13.02
CA LYS A 35 7.65 -4.67 -13.59
C LYS A 35 7.18 -5.61 -12.49
N TRP A 36 5.87 -5.65 -12.26
CA TRP A 36 5.26 -6.51 -11.24
C TRP A 36 4.49 -7.64 -11.93
N GLU A 37 4.73 -8.88 -11.51
CA GLU A 37 4.08 -10.07 -12.04
C GLU A 37 3.63 -10.99 -10.90
N LYS A 38 2.41 -11.53 -10.98
CA LYS A 38 1.91 -12.52 -10.02
C LYS A 38 2.15 -13.91 -10.63
N LYS A 39 3.09 -14.69 -10.07
CA LYS A 39 3.44 -16.03 -10.55
C LYS A 39 2.81 -17.13 -9.69
N ASN A 40 2.69 -18.34 -10.24
CA ASN A 40 2.22 -19.53 -9.54
C ASN A 40 0.86 -19.34 -8.85
N LEU A 41 -0.13 -18.78 -9.58
CA LEU A 41 -1.46 -18.54 -9.01
C LEU A 41 -2.16 -19.84 -8.66
N THR A 42 -2.66 -19.92 -7.44
CA THR A 42 -3.47 -21.04 -6.93
C THR A 42 -4.75 -20.46 -6.35
N PHE A 43 -5.89 -20.81 -6.94
CA PHE A 43 -7.20 -20.43 -6.42
C PHE A 43 -7.65 -21.44 -5.36
N ASN A 44 -8.02 -20.92 -4.21
CA ASN A 44 -8.42 -21.71 -3.07
C ASN A 44 -9.96 -21.78 -2.97
N SER A 45 -10.48 -22.83 -2.33
CA SER A 45 -11.93 -23.02 -2.18
C SER A 45 -12.62 -22.01 -1.24
N ASN A 46 -11.84 -21.26 -0.45
CA ASN A 46 -12.31 -20.23 0.48
C ASN A 46 -12.36 -18.82 -0.15
N GLY A 47 -12.47 -18.71 -1.48
CA GLY A 47 -12.56 -17.42 -2.16
C GLY A 47 -11.27 -16.60 -2.15
N THR A 48 -10.12 -17.22 -1.88
CA THR A 48 -8.80 -16.56 -1.90
C THR A 48 -7.93 -17.03 -3.06
N VAL A 49 -6.91 -16.25 -3.41
CA VAL A 49 -5.89 -16.60 -4.40
C VAL A 49 -4.50 -16.43 -3.82
N THR A 50 -3.70 -17.49 -3.86
CA THR A 50 -2.31 -17.49 -3.43
C THR A 50 -1.40 -17.37 -4.64
N PHE A 51 -0.38 -16.50 -4.57
CA PHE A 51 0.61 -16.31 -5.63
C PHE A 51 1.95 -15.87 -5.06
N LEU A 52 2.98 -15.94 -5.91
CA LEU A 52 4.31 -15.40 -5.66
C LEU A 52 4.43 -14.04 -6.37
N PRO A 53 4.52 -12.91 -5.65
CA PRO A 53 4.78 -11.61 -6.25
C PRO A 53 6.23 -11.52 -6.73
N GLU A 54 6.41 -11.32 -8.03
CA GLU A 54 7.70 -11.02 -8.63
C GLU A 54 7.77 -9.53 -8.97
N LYS A 55 8.72 -8.82 -8.36
CA LYS A 55 9.04 -7.42 -8.69
C LYS A 55 10.41 -7.41 -9.36
N ILE A 56 10.47 -6.89 -10.59
CA ILE A 56 11.69 -6.73 -11.37
C ILE A 56 12.03 -5.24 -11.43
N TYR A 57 13.28 -4.91 -11.20
CA TYR A 57 13.79 -3.55 -11.23
C TYR A 57 14.80 -3.41 -12.37
N HIS A 58 14.52 -2.49 -13.29
CA HIS A 58 15.40 -2.15 -14.41
C HIS A 58 15.83 -0.70 -14.27
N PHE A 59 17.13 -0.47 -14.15
CA PHE A 59 17.69 0.87 -14.07
C PHE A 59 17.47 1.64 -15.38
N ASP A 60 17.07 2.91 -15.25
CA ASP A 60 16.89 3.83 -16.39
C ASP A 60 17.81 5.04 -16.21
N GLU A 61 18.97 4.98 -16.85
CA GLU A 61 19.98 6.04 -16.80
C GLU A 61 19.44 7.37 -17.38
N SER A 62 18.52 7.32 -18.35
CA SER A 62 18.00 8.52 -19.01
C SER A 62 17.09 9.36 -18.12
N LEU A 63 16.46 8.73 -17.13
CA LEU A 63 15.63 9.39 -16.11
C LEU A 63 16.39 9.64 -14.80
N SER A 64 17.63 9.17 -14.71
CA SER A 64 18.47 9.26 -13.52
C SER A 64 19.41 10.47 -13.58
N ALA A 65 19.80 10.96 -12.41
CA ALA A 65 20.78 12.05 -12.30
C ALA A 65 22.23 11.58 -12.50
N GLY A 66 22.49 10.28 -12.39
CA GLY A 66 23.82 9.66 -12.51
C GLY A 66 23.71 8.15 -12.76
N SER A 67 24.83 7.44 -12.66
CA SER A 67 24.93 6.00 -12.92
C SER A 67 24.80 5.17 -11.63
N GLU A 68 24.42 3.90 -11.74
CA GLU A 68 24.52 2.95 -10.60
C GLU A 68 25.97 2.78 -10.10
N ASP A 69 26.96 3.09 -10.94
CA ASP A 69 28.38 3.02 -10.59
C ASP A 69 28.87 4.25 -9.80
N ASP A 70 28.03 5.27 -9.60
CA ASP A 70 28.39 6.45 -8.82
C ASP A 70 28.78 6.04 -7.40
N VAL A 71 29.95 6.49 -6.96
CA VAL A 71 30.48 6.15 -5.63
C VAL A 71 29.93 7.11 -4.60
N VAL A 72 29.36 6.56 -3.54
CA VAL A 72 28.83 7.29 -2.39
C VAL A 72 29.48 6.82 -1.10
N VAL A 73 29.64 7.76 -0.17
CA VAL A 73 30.10 7.50 1.19
C VAL A 73 28.88 7.47 2.09
N VAL A 74 28.62 6.31 2.70
CA VAL A 74 27.45 6.10 3.57
C VAL A 74 27.85 5.42 4.87
N PRO A 75 27.04 5.53 5.95
CA PRO A 75 27.27 4.76 7.15
C PRO A 75 27.37 3.27 6.85
N ASN A 76 28.34 2.59 7.45
CA ASN A 76 28.47 1.14 7.38
C ASN A 76 27.37 0.52 8.25
N ILE A 77 26.21 0.26 7.64
CA ILE A 77 25.01 -0.23 8.32
C ILE A 77 25.26 -1.57 9.03
N PRO A 78 25.90 -2.60 8.43
CA PRO A 78 26.24 -3.84 9.15
C PRO A 78 27.04 -3.60 10.42
N MET A 79 28.11 -2.80 10.32
CA MET A 79 28.99 -2.50 11.45
C MET A 79 28.25 -1.74 12.55
N LEU A 80 27.56 -0.65 12.19
CA LEU A 80 26.87 0.23 13.13
C LEU A 80 25.64 -0.44 13.77
N SER A 81 25.01 -1.37 13.06
CA SER A 81 23.94 -2.21 13.61
C SER A 81 24.50 -3.17 14.65
N ALA A 82 25.60 -3.86 14.34
CA ALA A 82 26.25 -4.78 15.27
C ALA A 82 26.74 -4.06 16.54
N THR A 83 27.36 -2.88 16.39
CA THR A 83 27.80 -2.10 17.57
C THR A 83 26.62 -1.65 18.43
N SER A 84 25.57 -1.12 17.82
CA SER A 84 24.39 -0.63 18.54
C SER A 84 23.65 -1.76 19.28
N GLN A 85 23.49 -2.93 18.65
CA GLN A 85 22.93 -4.11 19.31
C GLN A 85 23.81 -4.59 20.48
N SER A 86 25.14 -4.47 20.35
CA SER A 86 26.08 -4.87 21.39
C SER A 86 26.10 -3.93 22.60
N LYS A 87 25.44 -2.76 22.58
CA LYS A 87 25.50 -1.71 23.62
C LYS A 87 25.30 -2.28 25.04
N HIS A 88 24.38 -3.21 25.21
CA HIS A 88 24.04 -3.84 26.50
C HIS A 88 24.71 -5.21 26.72
N ALA A 89 25.54 -5.68 25.79
CA ALA A 89 26.29 -6.91 25.94
C ALA A 89 27.38 -6.80 27.00
N ALA A 90 27.80 -7.95 27.54
CA ALA A 90 28.89 -8.03 28.51
C ALA A 90 30.16 -7.36 27.96
N ARG A 91 30.88 -6.62 28.82
CA ARG A 91 32.03 -5.80 28.39
C ARG A 91 33.10 -6.60 27.63
N PHE A 92 33.35 -7.84 28.02
CA PHE A 92 34.33 -8.69 27.32
C PHE A 92 33.93 -8.98 25.87
N LEU A 93 32.62 -9.12 25.57
CA LEU A 93 32.11 -9.31 24.22
C LEU A 93 32.29 -8.03 23.39
N ARG A 94 31.98 -6.86 23.98
CA ARG A 94 32.19 -5.57 23.32
C ARG A 94 33.67 -5.33 22.96
N LEU A 95 34.59 -5.67 23.86
CA LEU A 95 36.04 -5.59 23.60
C LEU A 95 36.52 -6.60 22.55
N ALA A 96 35.95 -7.81 22.52
CA ALA A 96 36.25 -8.79 21.48
C ALA A 96 35.77 -8.30 20.10
N MET A 97 34.57 -7.73 20.01
CA MET A 97 34.05 -7.10 18.79
C MET A 97 34.94 -5.94 18.32
N ALA A 98 35.34 -5.04 19.23
CA ALA A 98 36.26 -3.96 18.93
C ALA A 98 37.60 -4.47 18.36
N SER A 99 38.14 -5.54 18.95
CA SER A 99 39.39 -6.16 18.50
C SER A 99 39.26 -6.74 17.09
N ILE A 100 38.15 -7.41 16.78
CA ILE A 100 37.86 -7.95 15.44
C ILE A 100 37.74 -6.81 14.43
N MET A 101 37.02 -5.74 14.77
CA MET A 101 36.84 -4.56 13.91
C MET A 101 38.18 -3.88 13.60
N ASP A 102 39.08 -3.77 14.58
CA ASP A 102 40.43 -3.24 14.39
C ASP A 102 41.29 -4.15 13.49
N ILE A 103 41.24 -5.47 13.69
CA ILE A 103 41.99 -6.45 12.87
C ILE A 103 41.54 -6.40 11.41
N LEU A 104 40.22 -6.36 11.18
CA LEU A 104 39.63 -6.30 9.85
C LEU A 104 39.64 -4.88 9.26
N LYS A 105 40.14 -3.88 10.01
CA LYS A 105 40.20 -2.47 9.61
C LYS A 105 38.84 -1.91 9.16
N ILE A 106 37.78 -2.33 9.82
CA ILE A 106 36.41 -1.90 9.48
C ILE A 106 36.22 -0.46 9.95
N LYS A 107 35.67 0.36 9.06
CA LYS A 107 35.37 1.79 9.31
C LYS A 107 33.87 2.01 9.52
N PRO A 108 33.47 3.05 10.28
CA PRO A 108 32.08 3.45 10.46
C PRO A 108 31.38 3.94 9.19
N PHE A 109 32.14 4.40 8.20
CA PHE A 109 31.64 4.79 6.88
C PHE A 109 32.30 3.90 5.83
N VAL A 110 31.55 3.61 4.77
CA VAL A 110 31.99 2.79 3.65
C VAL A 110 31.77 3.53 2.34
N GLU A 111 32.71 3.36 1.42
CA GLU A 111 32.62 3.85 0.05
C GLU A 111 32.10 2.70 -0.81
N VAL A 112 30.91 2.87 -1.40
CA VAL A 112 30.26 1.88 -2.24
C VAL A 112 29.60 2.56 -3.44
N SER A 113 29.44 1.84 -4.54
CA SER A 113 28.58 2.33 -5.62
C SER A 113 27.10 2.33 -5.22
N VAL A 114 26.29 3.15 -5.87
CA VAL A 114 24.83 3.17 -5.68
C VAL A 114 24.22 1.78 -5.91
N GLY A 115 24.66 1.08 -6.96
CA GLY A 115 24.24 -0.28 -7.26
C GLY A 115 24.59 -1.26 -6.15
N GLN A 116 25.80 -1.17 -5.57
CA GLN A 116 26.20 -2.00 -4.44
C GLN A 116 25.37 -1.71 -3.17
N LEU A 117 25.13 -0.44 -2.84
CA LEU A 117 24.33 -0.06 -1.67
C LEU A 117 22.90 -0.60 -1.75
N LEU A 118 22.30 -0.58 -2.93
CA LEU A 118 20.94 -1.06 -3.14
C LEU A 118 20.89 -2.59 -3.28
N TRP A 119 21.71 -3.18 -4.15
CA TRP A 119 21.53 -4.55 -4.60
C TRP A 119 22.39 -5.57 -3.89
N GLY A 120 23.50 -5.17 -3.25
CA GLY A 120 24.39 -6.08 -2.55
C GLY A 120 25.87 -5.72 -2.66
N TYR A 121 26.59 -5.82 -1.54
CA TYR A 121 28.03 -5.97 -1.51
C TYR A 121 28.47 -6.90 -0.37
N GLU A 122 29.62 -7.56 -0.55
CA GLU A 122 30.23 -8.37 0.50
C GLU A 122 30.76 -7.48 1.64
N ASP A 123 30.16 -7.60 2.83
CA ASP A 123 30.68 -6.97 4.04
C ASP A 123 31.54 -7.96 4.87
N PRO A 124 32.75 -7.54 5.32
CA PRO A 124 33.64 -8.40 6.11
C PRO A 124 33.05 -8.95 7.41
N LEU A 125 32.20 -8.18 8.12
CA LEU A 125 31.55 -8.66 9.34
C LEU A 125 30.48 -9.69 9.01
N LEU A 126 29.71 -9.48 7.95
CA LEU A 126 28.70 -10.42 7.51
C LEU A 126 29.33 -11.77 7.15
N LYS A 127 30.47 -11.73 6.44
CA LYS A 127 31.25 -12.93 6.11
C LYS A 127 31.73 -13.67 7.34
N LEU A 128 32.27 -12.96 8.33
CA LEU A 128 32.72 -13.57 9.59
C LEU A 128 31.55 -14.13 10.41
N ALA A 129 30.43 -13.42 10.47
CA ALA A 129 29.24 -13.84 11.21
C ALA A 129 28.71 -15.18 10.69
N LYS A 130 28.79 -15.43 9.37
CA LYS A 130 28.41 -16.74 8.80
C LYS A 130 29.22 -17.89 9.36
N ASP A 131 30.49 -17.70 9.67
CA ASP A 131 31.38 -18.76 10.14
C ASP A 131 31.27 -19.00 11.65
N VAL A 132 30.92 -17.97 12.42
CA VAL A 132 30.98 -17.98 13.89
C VAL A 132 29.60 -18.10 14.56
N VAL A 133 28.55 -17.53 13.97
CA VAL A 133 27.22 -17.46 14.59
C VAL A 133 26.46 -18.80 14.46
N PRO A 134 25.76 -19.27 15.50
CA PRO A 134 24.92 -20.47 15.44
C PRO A 134 23.87 -20.39 14.32
N LYS A 135 23.52 -21.51 13.70
CA LYS A 135 22.63 -21.56 12.52
C LYS A 135 21.29 -20.86 12.75
N GLU A 136 20.78 -20.91 13.98
CA GLU A 136 19.49 -20.35 14.40
C GLU A 136 19.50 -18.81 14.44
N GLN A 137 20.68 -18.20 14.53
CA GLN A 137 20.90 -16.74 14.60
C GLN A 137 21.57 -16.19 13.33
N LYS A 138 21.85 -17.05 12.34
CA LYS A 138 22.45 -16.60 11.09
C LYS A 138 21.45 -15.74 10.32
N LEU A 139 21.95 -14.60 9.85
CA LEU A 139 21.21 -13.79 8.88
C LEU A 139 21.03 -14.60 7.58
N PRO A 140 19.86 -14.53 6.94
CA PRO A 140 19.58 -15.29 5.73
C PRO A 140 20.22 -14.71 4.46
N TYR A 141 21.06 -13.68 4.59
CA TYR A 141 21.64 -12.94 3.48
C TYR A 141 23.13 -13.20 3.34
N GLU A 142 23.60 -13.23 2.09
CA GLU A 142 25.01 -13.45 1.80
C GLU A 142 25.80 -12.15 1.69
N GLU A 143 25.14 -11.12 1.20
CA GLU A 143 25.66 -9.76 1.03
C GLU A 143 24.74 -8.79 1.75
N PHE A 144 25.22 -7.57 1.94
CA PHE A 144 24.42 -6.48 2.47
C PHE A 144 23.95 -5.57 1.34
N GLY A 145 22.66 -5.26 1.30
CA GLY A 145 22.08 -4.26 0.42
C GLY A 145 20.68 -3.88 0.90
N LEU A 146 20.29 -2.62 0.74
CA LEU A 146 18.99 -2.11 1.22
C LEU A 146 17.80 -2.76 0.48
N MET A 147 18.02 -3.16 -0.76
CA MET A 147 17.07 -3.84 -1.64
C MET A 147 17.54 -5.26 -2.00
N TYR A 148 18.47 -5.84 -1.21
CA TYR A 148 19.02 -7.17 -1.43
C TYR A 148 17.91 -8.23 -1.55
N ASN A 149 18.06 -9.14 -2.51
CA ASN A 149 17.08 -10.19 -2.82
C ASN A 149 15.64 -9.71 -3.14
N LYS A 150 15.42 -8.46 -3.51
CA LYS A 150 14.10 -7.97 -3.96
C LYS A 150 13.87 -8.05 -5.47
N ASN A 151 14.93 -8.13 -6.27
CA ASN A 151 14.85 -8.12 -7.73
C ASN A 151 14.68 -9.54 -8.29
N ALA A 152 13.47 -9.93 -8.67
CA ALA A 152 13.14 -11.26 -9.22
C ALA A 152 13.47 -12.49 -8.34
N THR A 153 13.83 -12.30 -7.07
CA THR A 153 14.36 -13.37 -6.19
C THR A 153 13.49 -13.67 -4.97
N THR A 154 12.43 -12.90 -4.76
CA THR A 154 11.52 -13.07 -3.61
C THR A 154 10.86 -14.45 -3.63
N ARG A 155 10.91 -15.15 -2.49
CA ARG A 155 10.21 -16.44 -2.27
C ARG A 155 8.95 -16.31 -1.43
N ASP A 156 8.60 -15.06 -1.09
CA ASP A 156 7.41 -14.79 -0.30
C ASP A 156 6.15 -15.17 -1.08
N THR A 157 5.14 -15.67 -0.37
CA THR A 157 3.83 -16.00 -0.91
C THR A 157 2.78 -15.10 -0.29
N ILE A 158 1.91 -14.52 -1.12
CA ILE A 158 0.80 -13.69 -0.67
C ILE A 158 -0.50 -14.40 -1.03
N THR A 159 -1.42 -14.47 -0.08
CA THR A 159 -2.80 -14.88 -0.32
C THR A 159 -3.70 -13.66 -0.22
N LEU A 160 -4.46 -13.37 -1.28
CA LEU A 160 -5.42 -12.27 -1.35
C LEU A 160 -6.85 -12.79 -1.37
N PHE A 161 -7.76 -12.03 -0.78
CA PHE A 161 -9.20 -12.24 -0.97
C PHE A 161 -9.60 -11.79 -2.38
N THR A 162 -10.29 -12.68 -3.12
CA THR A 162 -10.76 -12.37 -4.48
C THR A 162 -11.98 -11.46 -4.49
N GLY A 163 -12.72 -11.38 -3.38
CA GLY A 163 -13.98 -10.67 -3.27
C GLY A 163 -15.21 -11.45 -3.77
N ALA A 164 -15.05 -12.73 -4.14
CA ALA A 164 -16.14 -13.58 -4.62
C ALA A 164 -17.22 -13.81 -3.55
N ASP A 165 -16.80 -14.04 -2.30
CA ASP A 165 -17.71 -14.27 -1.17
C ASP A 165 -18.15 -12.94 -0.52
N ASP A 166 -17.22 -12.01 -0.35
CA ASP A 166 -17.45 -10.68 0.22
C ASP A 166 -16.65 -9.63 -0.54
N ILE A 167 -17.35 -8.75 -1.26
CA ILE A 167 -16.74 -7.69 -2.07
C ILE A 167 -15.98 -6.68 -1.20
N THR A 168 -16.32 -6.54 0.07
CA THR A 168 -15.62 -5.62 1.00
C THR A 168 -14.22 -6.10 1.36
N MET A 169 -13.90 -7.36 1.09
CA MET A 169 -12.57 -7.94 1.29
C MET A 169 -11.72 -7.92 0.02
N HIS A 170 -12.27 -7.47 -1.12
CA HIS A 170 -11.58 -7.53 -2.40
C HIS A 170 -10.21 -6.84 -2.37
N GLY A 171 -9.17 -7.58 -2.78
CA GLY A 171 -7.80 -7.06 -2.87
C GLY A 171 -7.08 -6.95 -1.53
N LEU A 172 -7.69 -7.38 -0.41
CA LEU A 172 -7.03 -7.42 0.89
C LEU A 172 -6.22 -8.71 1.07
N ILE A 173 -5.10 -8.59 1.78
CA ILE A 173 -4.22 -9.71 2.15
C ILE A 173 -4.86 -10.52 3.28
N ASP A 174 -4.97 -11.83 3.07
CA ASP A 174 -5.38 -12.81 4.08
C ASP A 174 -4.16 -13.36 4.82
N THR A 175 -3.15 -13.81 4.06
CA THR A 175 -1.89 -14.33 4.62
C THR A 175 -0.67 -13.85 3.87
N PHE A 176 0.40 -13.64 4.63
CA PHE A 176 1.76 -13.43 4.14
C PHE A 176 2.63 -14.58 4.64
N ASN A 177 3.22 -15.36 3.73
CA ASN A 177 4.00 -16.57 4.06
C ASN A 177 3.25 -17.55 4.98
N GLY A 178 1.94 -17.69 4.79
CA GLY A 178 1.06 -18.54 5.60
C GLY A 178 0.71 -17.96 6.98
N MET A 179 1.20 -16.77 7.33
CA MET A 179 0.87 -16.08 8.57
C MET A 179 -0.28 -15.11 8.35
N HIS A 180 -1.31 -15.16 9.20
CA HIS A 180 -2.41 -14.19 9.22
C HIS A 180 -2.10 -12.91 10.01
N LYS A 181 -1.03 -12.94 10.81
CA LYS A 181 -0.63 -11.88 11.72
C LYS A 181 0.89 -11.84 11.85
N LEU A 182 1.44 -10.66 12.06
CA LEU A 182 2.83 -10.49 12.43
C LEU A 182 3.08 -11.05 13.84
N PRO A 183 4.29 -11.53 14.13
CA PRO A 183 4.65 -12.03 15.46
C PRO A 183 5.33 -10.97 16.36
N HIS A 184 5.37 -9.70 15.94
CA HIS A 184 6.33 -8.72 16.50
C HIS A 184 5.76 -7.83 17.61
N TYR A 185 4.46 -7.52 17.59
CA TYR A 185 3.86 -6.50 18.44
C TYR A 185 3.07 -7.07 19.61
N THR A 186 2.82 -6.24 20.61
CA THR A 186 2.15 -6.67 21.86
C THR A 186 0.65 -6.90 21.69
N GLU A 187 0.02 -6.15 20.79
CA GLU A 187 -1.42 -6.20 20.56
C GLU A 187 -1.77 -6.78 19.19
N GLU A 188 -2.87 -7.54 19.14
CA GLU A 188 -3.37 -8.18 17.92
C GLU A 188 -3.65 -7.17 16.80
N ARG A 189 -4.19 -5.99 17.13
CA ARG A 189 -4.50 -4.94 16.14
C ARG A 189 -3.27 -4.43 15.38
N CYS A 190 -2.09 -4.50 15.99
CA CYS A 190 -0.83 -4.01 15.41
C CYS A 190 -0.10 -5.11 14.65
N ASN A 191 -0.41 -6.36 14.98
CA ASN A 191 0.02 -7.53 14.22
C ASN A 191 -0.87 -7.84 13.02
N ASP A 192 -2.04 -7.22 12.89
CA ASP A 192 -2.93 -7.42 11.76
C ASP A 192 -2.30 -6.94 10.44
N ILE A 193 -2.38 -7.79 9.41
CA ILE A 193 -1.85 -7.55 8.05
C ILE A 193 -2.96 -7.39 7.02
N THR A 194 -4.24 -7.43 7.45
CA THR A 194 -5.40 -7.34 6.56
C THR A 194 -5.47 -5.96 5.92
N ALA A 195 -4.89 -5.84 4.73
CA ALA A 195 -4.70 -4.59 4.02
C ALA A 195 -4.45 -4.84 2.53
N SER A 196 -4.52 -3.79 1.72
CA SER A 196 -4.15 -3.85 0.29
C SER A 196 -2.63 -3.82 0.11
N ASP A 197 -2.15 -4.32 -1.03
CA ASP A 197 -0.77 -4.08 -1.51
C ASP A 197 -0.57 -2.67 -2.10
N GLY A 198 -1.62 -1.83 -2.06
CA GLY A 198 -1.64 -0.46 -2.60
C GLY A 198 -2.10 -0.36 -4.06
N SER A 199 -2.34 -1.48 -4.75
CA SER A 199 -2.78 -1.47 -6.15
C SER A 199 -4.31 -1.40 -6.31
N ILE A 200 -5.03 -2.17 -5.49
CA ILE A 200 -6.49 -2.29 -5.53
C ILE A 200 -7.02 -2.34 -4.09
N PHE A 201 -8.10 -1.61 -3.85
CA PHE A 201 -8.84 -1.56 -2.60
C PHE A 201 -10.27 -2.06 -2.81
N PRO A 202 -11.00 -2.35 -1.73
CA PRO A 202 -12.42 -2.64 -1.82
C PRO A 202 -13.21 -1.52 -2.54
N PRO A 203 -14.20 -1.85 -3.38
CA PRO A 203 -14.97 -0.86 -4.13
C PRO A 203 -15.95 -0.07 -3.23
N HIS A 204 -16.59 0.94 -3.80
CA HIS A 204 -17.56 1.83 -3.13
C HIS A 204 -16.99 2.60 -1.92
N LEU A 205 -15.78 3.13 -2.07
CA LEU A 205 -15.15 3.97 -1.06
C LEU A 205 -15.91 5.28 -0.85
N THR A 206 -15.98 5.69 0.42
CA THR A 206 -16.55 6.97 0.85
C THR A 206 -15.45 7.86 1.42
N LYS A 207 -15.75 9.15 1.61
CA LYS A 207 -14.82 10.09 2.25
C LYS A 207 -14.50 9.74 3.70
N ASN A 208 -15.35 8.93 4.35
CA ASN A 208 -15.13 8.47 5.73
C ASN A 208 -14.40 7.12 5.80
N SER A 209 -14.19 6.46 4.65
CA SER A 209 -13.48 5.18 4.59
C SER A 209 -12.00 5.40 4.90
N THR A 210 -11.44 4.62 5.83
CA THR A 210 -9.98 4.54 6.03
C THR A 210 -9.48 3.29 5.31
N ILE A 211 -8.55 3.47 4.38
CA ILE A 211 -7.94 2.36 3.65
C ILE A 211 -6.61 2.00 4.28
N HIS A 212 -6.18 0.75 4.16
CA HIS A 212 -4.94 0.27 4.74
C HIS A 212 -4.06 -0.32 3.66
N ILE A 213 -2.77 -0.06 3.75
CA ILE A 213 -1.76 -0.72 2.93
C ILE A 213 -0.84 -1.55 3.81
N PHE A 214 -0.36 -2.67 3.29
CA PHE A 214 0.67 -3.48 3.93
C PHE A 214 1.73 -3.85 2.91
N ASP A 215 2.97 -3.59 3.27
CA ASP A 215 4.15 -4.15 2.64
C ASP A 215 5.05 -4.68 3.75
N LYS A 216 5.74 -5.79 3.50
CA LYS A 216 6.62 -6.42 4.48
C LYS A 216 7.70 -5.45 4.99
N ASP A 217 8.14 -4.52 4.14
CA ASP A 217 9.20 -3.57 4.47
C ASP A 217 8.72 -2.44 5.39
N LEU A 218 7.42 -2.14 5.38
CA LEU A 218 6.82 -1.21 6.33
C LEU A 218 6.65 -1.83 7.72
N CYS A 219 6.79 -3.16 7.85
CA CYS A 219 6.69 -3.89 9.12
C CYS A 219 5.35 -3.73 9.87
N ARG A 220 4.37 -3.00 9.33
CA ARG A 220 3.02 -2.82 9.88
C ARG A 220 2.04 -2.48 8.77
N LYS A 221 0.74 -2.69 9.02
CA LYS A 221 -0.28 -2.05 8.20
C LYS A 221 -0.28 -0.53 8.44
N LEU A 222 -0.32 0.24 7.36
CA LEU A 222 -0.32 1.70 7.37
C LEU A 222 -1.74 2.22 7.02
N PRO A 223 -2.40 2.96 7.92
CA PRO A 223 -3.69 3.56 7.62
C PRO A 223 -3.52 4.80 6.74
N LEU A 224 -4.43 4.98 5.78
CA LEU A 224 -4.54 6.17 4.94
C LEU A 224 -5.96 6.74 5.04
N VAL A 225 -6.04 8.04 5.29
CA VAL A 225 -7.29 8.79 5.46
C VAL A 225 -7.53 9.72 4.29
N PHE A 226 -8.80 9.96 3.98
CA PHE A 226 -9.21 10.86 2.91
C PHE A 226 -8.67 12.28 3.18
N GLU A 227 -8.06 12.87 2.16
CA GLU A 227 -7.61 14.26 2.18
C GLU A 227 -8.52 15.15 1.33
N LYS A 228 -8.63 14.83 0.03
CA LYS A 228 -9.32 15.67 -0.95
C LYS A 228 -9.75 14.88 -2.18
N GLU A 229 -10.69 15.44 -2.93
CA GLU A 229 -11.03 14.96 -4.27
C GLU A 229 -10.02 15.51 -5.28
N VAL A 230 -9.64 14.68 -6.24
CA VAL A 230 -8.75 15.03 -7.33
C VAL A 230 -9.31 14.50 -8.64
N ILE A 231 -8.97 15.15 -9.74
CA ILE A 231 -9.33 14.71 -11.08
C ILE A 231 -8.07 14.15 -11.74
N GLY A 232 -8.13 12.88 -12.15
CA GLY A 232 -7.08 12.24 -12.91
C GLY A 232 -7.20 12.48 -14.42
N SER A 233 -6.36 11.80 -15.20
CA SER A 233 -6.45 11.80 -16.66
C SER A 233 -7.84 11.36 -17.13
N ASN A 234 -8.27 11.89 -18.29
CA ASN A 234 -9.59 11.65 -18.87
C ASN A 234 -10.79 12.05 -17.97
N ASP A 235 -10.61 13.01 -17.06
CA ASP A 235 -11.63 13.49 -16.11
C ASP A 235 -12.17 12.42 -15.16
N VAL A 236 -11.38 11.38 -14.86
CA VAL A 236 -11.80 10.35 -13.91
C VAL A 236 -11.64 10.89 -12.49
N PRO A 237 -12.73 10.95 -11.69
CA PRO A 237 -12.65 11.42 -10.31
C PRO A 237 -11.97 10.38 -9.42
N ALA A 238 -11.11 10.85 -8.52
CA ALA A 238 -10.43 10.03 -7.52
C ALA A 238 -10.39 10.73 -6.17
N TYR A 239 -10.19 9.93 -5.13
CA TYR A 239 -9.99 10.38 -3.76
C TYR A 239 -8.52 10.23 -3.41
N ARG A 240 -7.91 11.32 -2.95
CA ARG A 240 -6.56 11.31 -2.41
C ARG A 240 -6.60 10.84 -0.96
N TYR A 241 -5.84 9.80 -0.69
CA TYR A 241 -5.60 9.26 0.64
C TYR A 241 -4.14 9.48 1.05
N THR A 242 -3.94 9.88 2.30
CA THR A 242 -2.61 10.15 2.91
C THR A 242 -2.55 9.50 4.29
N PRO A 243 -1.38 9.11 4.79
CA PRO A 243 -1.25 8.72 6.19
C PRO A 243 -1.68 9.88 7.11
N PRO A 244 -2.35 9.60 8.25
CA PRO A 244 -2.57 10.59 9.29
C PRO A 244 -1.25 11.22 9.74
N LYS A 245 -1.26 12.52 10.05
CA LYS A 245 -0.04 13.24 10.46
C LYS A 245 0.64 12.65 11.71
N ASN A 246 -0.16 12.03 12.58
CA ASN A 246 0.30 11.40 13.83
C ASN A 246 0.58 9.88 13.68
N VAL A 247 0.68 9.34 12.46
CA VAL A 247 0.89 7.90 12.24
C VAL A 247 2.21 7.40 12.84
N PHE A 248 3.25 8.23 12.81
CA PHE A 248 4.56 7.99 13.42
C PHE A 248 4.81 8.89 14.64
N ALA A 249 3.75 9.44 15.23
CA ALA A 249 3.88 10.25 16.43
C ALA A 249 4.28 9.40 17.65
N SER A 250 4.86 10.03 18.67
CA SER A 250 5.19 9.34 19.91
C SER A 250 3.94 8.87 20.65
N VAL A 251 4.11 8.01 21.65
CA VAL A 251 3.00 7.44 22.41
C VAL A 251 2.24 8.51 23.22
N GLU A 252 2.91 9.59 23.59
CA GLU A 252 2.30 10.73 24.29
C GLU A 252 1.32 11.50 23.40
N GLU A 253 1.64 11.62 22.11
CA GLU A 253 0.79 12.32 21.12
C GLU A 253 -0.26 11.38 20.51
N ASN A 254 0.10 10.11 20.31
CA ASN A 254 -0.79 9.07 19.79
C ASN A 254 -0.66 7.77 20.62
N PRO A 255 -1.49 7.58 21.66
CA PRO A 255 -1.44 6.40 22.52
C PRO A 255 -1.60 5.06 21.79
N ASP A 256 -2.28 5.07 20.63
CA ASP A 256 -2.45 3.86 19.82
C ASP A 256 -1.12 3.29 19.32
N ASN A 257 -0.06 4.10 19.25
CA ASN A 257 1.27 3.65 18.82
C ASN A 257 2.03 2.83 19.88
N MET A 258 1.52 2.73 21.13
CA MET A 258 2.16 1.96 22.20
C MET A 258 2.43 0.50 21.80
N CYS A 259 1.51 -0.13 21.07
CA CYS A 259 1.65 -1.52 20.64
C CYS A 259 2.87 -1.79 19.74
N PHE A 260 3.35 -0.76 19.03
CA PHE A 260 4.53 -0.85 18.17
C PHE A 260 5.85 -0.77 18.95
N CYS A 261 5.77 -0.68 20.28
CA CYS A 261 6.90 -0.54 21.19
C CYS A 261 6.91 -1.69 22.22
N PRO A 262 7.17 -2.94 21.80
CA PRO A 262 7.07 -4.11 22.68
C PRO A 262 8.10 -4.14 23.82
N GLN A 263 9.22 -3.42 23.67
CA GLN A 263 10.23 -3.28 24.73
C GLN A 263 9.85 -2.27 25.81
N GLY A 264 8.72 -1.56 25.65
CA GLY A 264 8.29 -0.47 26.51
C GLY A 264 9.08 0.83 26.28
N PRO A 265 8.69 1.93 26.95
CA PRO A 265 9.38 3.21 26.82
C PRO A 265 10.85 3.15 27.28
N PRO A 266 11.75 3.95 26.68
CA PRO A 266 11.49 4.94 25.63
C PRO A 266 11.29 4.30 24.24
N CYS A 267 10.22 4.70 23.55
CA CYS A 267 9.90 4.25 22.21
C CYS A 267 10.61 5.09 21.14
N ALA A 268 10.39 4.76 19.85
CA ALA A 268 10.87 5.59 18.76
C ALA A 268 10.40 7.05 18.92
N PRO A 269 11.24 8.06 18.63
CA PRO A 269 10.84 9.44 18.72
C PRO A 269 9.71 9.81 17.75
N SER A 270 8.97 10.87 18.05
CA SER A 270 7.90 11.37 17.18
C SER A 270 8.44 11.71 15.78
N GLY A 271 7.76 11.20 14.75
CA GLY A 271 8.16 11.28 13.34
C GLY A 271 8.90 10.06 12.82
N PHE A 272 9.18 9.06 13.68
CA PHE A 272 9.90 7.84 13.32
C PHE A 272 9.13 6.57 13.66
N PHE A 273 9.40 5.53 12.89
CA PHE A 273 8.90 4.18 13.14
C PHE A 273 10.05 3.19 13.20
N ASN A 274 10.18 2.48 14.32
CA ASN A 274 11.22 1.48 14.50
C ASN A 274 10.83 0.16 13.82
N VAL A 275 11.62 -0.26 12.83
CA VAL A 275 11.43 -1.51 12.08
C VAL A 275 12.43 -2.59 12.45
N SER A 276 13.19 -2.42 13.54
CA SER A 276 14.23 -3.37 13.96
C SER A 276 13.71 -4.81 14.08
N LEU A 277 12.48 -4.98 14.54
CA LEU A 277 11.84 -6.30 14.70
C LEU A 277 11.64 -7.05 13.38
N CYS A 278 11.47 -6.34 12.27
CA CYS A 278 11.40 -6.94 10.93
C CYS A 278 12.75 -6.95 10.20
N GLN A 279 13.76 -6.28 10.74
CA GLN A 279 15.08 -6.09 10.14
C GLN A 279 16.20 -6.72 10.97
N TYR A 280 15.93 -7.89 11.58
CA TYR A 280 16.91 -8.69 12.34
C TYR A 280 17.62 -7.88 13.44
N ASP A 281 16.84 -7.11 14.19
CA ASP A 281 17.30 -6.20 15.25
C ASP A 281 18.23 -5.07 14.79
N SER A 282 18.37 -4.85 13.48
CA SER A 282 19.10 -3.68 12.95
C SER A 282 18.34 -2.42 13.36
N PRO A 283 19.01 -1.37 13.90
CA PRO A 283 18.37 -0.18 14.46
C PRO A 283 17.90 0.79 13.35
N ILE A 284 17.11 0.27 12.42
CA ILE A 284 16.55 1.01 11.30
C ILE A 284 15.27 1.72 11.72
N LEU A 285 15.19 3.01 11.42
CA LEU A 285 14.02 3.85 11.65
C LEU A 285 13.49 4.37 10.32
N LEU A 286 12.21 4.14 10.06
CA LEU A 286 11.51 4.77 8.93
C LEU A 286 11.01 6.15 9.33
N SER A 287 11.08 7.11 8.40
CA SER A 287 10.43 8.41 8.51
C SER A 287 9.87 8.82 7.14
N PHE A 288 9.20 9.98 7.06
CA PHE A 288 8.99 10.61 5.76
C PHE A 288 10.26 11.36 5.31
N PRO A 289 10.43 11.63 3.99
CA PRO A 289 11.60 12.33 3.47
C PRO A 289 11.87 13.67 4.15
N HIS A 290 13.15 14.00 4.31
CA HIS A 290 13.64 15.21 4.98
C HIS A 290 13.11 15.36 6.42
N PHE A 291 12.77 14.24 7.04
CA PHE A 291 12.13 14.19 8.35
C PHE A 291 10.80 14.96 8.41
N TYR A 292 10.03 14.98 7.31
CA TYR A 292 8.69 15.55 7.29
C TYR A 292 7.83 14.95 8.42
N LEU A 293 7.15 15.81 9.20
CA LEU A 293 6.39 15.47 10.41
C LEU A 293 7.21 15.02 11.63
N ALA A 294 8.54 15.08 11.58
CA ALA A 294 9.39 14.92 12.76
C ALA A 294 9.80 16.28 13.36
N ASN A 295 10.42 16.25 14.54
CA ASN A 295 11.02 17.45 15.14
C ASN A 295 12.20 17.96 14.29
N ASP A 296 12.26 19.28 14.08
CA ASP A 296 13.31 19.93 13.29
C ASP A 296 14.73 19.70 13.86
N SER A 297 14.84 19.33 15.14
CA SER A 297 16.12 18.94 15.75
C SER A 297 16.81 17.77 15.03
N TYR A 298 16.05 16.80 14.51
CA TYR A 298 16.61 15.66 13.78
C TYR A 298 17.16 16.07 12.43
N ARG A 299 16.47 17.00 11.74
CA ARG A 299 16.96 17.57 10.48
C ARG A 299 18.21 18.43 10.73
N THR A 300 18.18 19.32 11.72
CA THR A 300 19.30 20.25 12.01
C THR A 300 20.51 19.62 12.69
N ALA A 301 20.40 18.35 13.08
CA ALA A 301 21.52 17.53 13.52
C ALA A 301 22.46 17.15 12.34
N VAL A 302 21.95 17.16 11.11
CA VAL A 302 22.68 16.84 9.88
C VAL A 302 22.63 18.03 8.91
N GLU A 303 23.79 18.54 8.51
CA GLU A 303 23.86 19.64 7.55
C GLU A 303 23.65 19.13 6.12
N GLY A 304 23.03 19.95 5.26
CA GLY A 304 22.76 19.63 3.85
C GLY A 304 21.35 19.10 3.56
N ILE A 305 20.56 18.76 4.59
CA ILE A 305 19.15 18.37 4.41
C ILE A 305 18.27 19.62 4.38
N SER A 306 17.61 19.83 3.24
CA SER A 306 16.69 20.95 3.06
C SER A 306 15.45 20.81 3.95
N PRO A 307 14.79 21.93 4.33
CA PRO A 307 13.54 21.88 5.08
C PRO A 307 12.47 21.04 4.37
N PRO A 308 11.63 20.29 5.11
CA PRO A 308 10.65 19.43 4.49
C PRO A 308 9.56 20.23 3.77
N ASP A 309 9.26 19.83 2.54
CA ASP A 309 8.17 20.37 1.71
C ASP A 309 7.04 19.33 1.64
N GLU A 310 5.84 19.71 2.07
CA GLU A 310 4.68 18.82 2.10
C GLU A 310 4.35 18.26 0.71
N GLU A 311 4.40 19.04 -0.36
CA GLU A 311 4.04 18.55 -1.70
C GLU A 311 5.07 17.54 -2.24
N LYS A 312 6.35 17.69 -1.86
CA LYS A 312 7.44 16.82 -2.31
C LYS A 312 7.65 15.60 -1.42
N HIS A 313 7.37 15.68 -0.14
CA HIS A 313 7.73 14.64 0.83
C HIS A 313 6.53 13.89 1.40
N LYS A 314 5.30 14.32 1.12
CA LYS A 314 4.10 13.61 1.56
C LYS A 314 3.88 12.31 0.78
N PHE A 315 3.52 11.27 1.52
CA PHE A 315 3.00 10.02 0.97
C PHE A 315 1.53 10.21 0.58
N PHE A 316 1.14 9.83 -0.64
CA PHE A 316 -0.28 9.76 -1.00
C PHE A 316 -0.60 8.68 -2.05
N ILE A 317 -1.87 8.27 -2.10
CA ILE A 317 -2.45 7.43 -3.16
C ILE A 317 -3.77 8.05 -3.58
N ASP A 318 -3.97 8.22 -4.88
CA ASP A 318 -5.23 8.63 -5.48
C ASP A 318 -5.98 7.38 -5.95
N VAL A 319 -7.16 7.13 -5.39
CA VAL A 319 -7.95 5.92 -5.62
C VAL A 319 -9.29 6.27 -6.26
N GLN A 320 -9.69 5.54 -7.30
CA GLN A 320 -11.02 5.68 -7.89
C GLN A 320 -12.06 5.04 -6.95
N PRO A 321 -13.05 5.79 -6.43
CA PRO A 321 -13.87 5.33 -5.31
C PRO A 321 -14.86 4.21 -5.66
N LEU A 322 -15.35 4.14 -6.90
CA LEU A 322 -16.34 3.15 -7.29
C LEU A 322 -15.73 1.75 -7.43
N MET A 323 -14.54 1.66 -8.02
CA MET A 323 -13.83 0.43 -8.35
C MET A 323 -12.76 0.07 -7.32
N GLY A 324 -12.31 1.04 -6.51
CA GLY A 324 -11.21 0.85 -5.56
C GLY A 324 -9.82 0.78 -6.22
N THR A 325 -9.69 1.13 -7.50
CA THR A 325 -8.42 1.03 -8.23
C THR A 325 -7.52 2.24 -7.98
N SER A 326 -6.25 2.01 -7.67
CA SER A 326 -5.24 3.07 -7.55
C SER A 326 -4.92 3.68 -8.92
N MET A 327 -5.05 5.00 -9.02
CA MET A 327 -4.84 5.76 -10.25
C MET A 327 -3.49 6.48 -10.29
N ARG A 328 -3.02 6.94 -9.15
CA ARG A 328 -1.71 7.60 -8.96
C ARG A 328 -1.24 7.29 -7.56
N ALA A 329 0.04 6.98 -7.40
CA ALA A 329 0.60 6.65 -6.09
C ALA A 329 2.00 7.23 -5.96
N LYS A 330 2.26 7.86 -4.82
CA LYS A 330 3.54 8.41 -4.41
C LYS A 330 3.84 7.93 -3.00
N ALA A 331 4.29 6.68 -2.90
CA ALA A 331 4.76 6.12 -1.64
C ALA A 331 6.15 6.66 -1.35
N ARG A 332 6.26 7.58 -0.39
CA ARG A 332 7.50 8.26 -0.05
C ARG A 332 7.93 7.92 1.36
N ILE A 333 9.09 7.27 1.50
CA ILE A 333 9.62 6.80 2.77
C ILE A 333 11.13 7.06 2.80
N GLN A 334 11.64 7.40 3.98
CA GLN A 334 13.05 7.57 4.27
C GLN A 334 13.53 6.49 5.24
N ILE A 335 14.71 5.94 4.95
CA ILE A 335 15.41 4.96 5.76
C ILE A 335 16.51 5.67 6.54
N ASN A 336 16.48 5.49 7.85
CA ASN A 336 17.46 6.06 8.77
C ASN A 336 18.06 4.97 9.66
N LEU A 337 19.25 5.23 10.17
CA LEU A 337 19.97 4.37 11.10
C LEU A 337 20.12 5.06 12.44
N ALA A 338 19.55 4.50 13.50
CA ALA A 338 19.79 4.98 14.86
C ALA A 338 21.13 4.44 15.36
N VAL A 339 22.11 5.33 15.49
CA VAL A 339 23.46 5.01 15.95
C VAL A 339 23.59 5.36 17.42
N SER A 340 24.03 4.40 18.23
CA SER A 340 24.34 4.60 19.64
C SER A 340 25.84 4.68 19.89
N GLN A 341 26.25 5.57 20.80
CA GLN A 341 27.62 5.63 21.28
C GLN A 341 27.96 4.37 22.10
N VAL A 342 29.10 3.74 21.78
CA VAL A 342 29.66 2.62 22.54
C VAL A 342 31.14 2.88 22.82
N VAL A 343 31.44 3.38 24.02
CA VAL A 343 32.78 3.83 24.43
C VAL A 343 33.86 2.74 24.32
N ASP A 344 33.50 1.46 24.54
CA ASP A 344 34.45 0.34 24.46
C ASP A 344 34.83 -0.03 23.00
N ILE A 345 34.18 0.54 21.98
CA ILE A 345 34.47 0.28 20.56
C ILE A 345 35.01 1.55 19.92
N LYS A 346 36.33 1.56 19.65
CA LYS A 346 37.08 2.75 19.18
C LYS A 346 36.42 3.46 18.00
N GLN A 347 35.90 2.70 17.04
CA GLN A 347 35.26 3.18 15.82
C GLN A 347 34.02 4.05 16.07
N VAL A 348 33.27 3.78 17.15
CA VAL A 348 32.03 4.50 17.51
C VAL A 348 32.12 5.20 18.86
N ALA A 349 33.29 5.20 19.49
CA ALA A 349 33.50 5.80 20.80
C ALA A 349 33.27 7.31 20.79
N THR A 350 33.48 7.98 19.65
CA THR A 350 33.27 9.42 19.47
C THR A 350 31.94 9.76 18.79
N PHE A 351 31.15 8.77 18.36
CA PHE A 351 29.85 9.04 17.74
C PHE A 351 28.88 9.60 18.79
N PRO A 352 28.20 10.73 18.52
CA PRO A 352 27.03 11.10 19.30
C PRO A 352 25.90 10.10 19.05
N ASP A 353 24.97 9.97 20.00
CA ASP A 353 23.69 9.33 19.73
C ASP A 353 22.95 10.14 18.66
N ILE A 354 22.79 9.57 17.47
CA ILE A 354 22.28 10.27 16.27
C ILE A 354 21.41 9.35 15.43
N ILE A 355 20.39 9.92 14.78
CA ILE A 355 19.62 9.25 13.73
C ILE A 355 20.20 9.69 12.39
N PHE A 356 20.97 8.80 11.76
CA PHE A 356 21.67 9.08 10.53
C PHE A 356 20.79 8.74 9.32
N PRO A 357 20.47 9.69 8.43
CA PRO A 357 19.66 9.42 7.25
C PRO A 357 20.51 8.74 6.17
N ILE A 358 19.99 7.67 5.56
CA ILE A 358 20.72 6.87 4.57
C ILE A 358 20.24 7.21 3.17
N MET A 359 18.94 7.05 2.94
CA MET A 359 18.29 7.34 1.67
C MET A 359 16.79 7.54 1.88
N TRP A 360 16.14 8.17 0.92
CA TRP A 360 14.70 8.11 0.77
C TRP A 360 14.33 7.70 -0.65
N PHE A 361 13.12 7.21 -0.81
CA PHE A 361 12.63 6.80 -2.12
C PHE A 361 11.18 7.20 -2.33
N GLU A 362 10.83 7.41 -3.60
CA GLU A 362 9.47 7.54 -4.09
C GLU A 362 9.15 6.31 -4.94
N GLU A 363 8.25 5.46 -4.48
CA GLU A 363 7.72 4.31 -5.23
C GLU A 363 6.28 4.57 -5.66
N GLY A 364 5.97 4.23 -6.91
CA GLY A 364 4.59 4.24 -7.40
C GLY A 364 4.49 4.63 -8.87
N LEU A 365 3.39 5.29 -9.21
CA LEU A 365 3.04 5.65 -10.58
C LEU A 365 2.52 7.07 -10.64
N ASP A 366 2.97 7.84 -11.64
CA ASP A 366 2.53 9.22 -11.89
C ASP A 366 1.08 9.30 -12.38
N GLY A 367 0.59 8.24 -13.00
CA GLY A 367 -0.78 8.11 -13.49
C GLY A 367 -0.95 6.80 -14.26
N LEU A 368 -2.20 6.37 -14.46
CA LEU A 368 -2.51 5.28 -15.37
C LEU A 368 -2.46 5.77 -16.83
N PRO A 369 -2.11 4.89 -17.79
CA PRO A 369 -2.17 5.21 -19.21
C PRO A 369 -3.55 5.73 -19.65
N GLU A 370 -3.58 6.58 -20.68
CA GLU A 370 -4.83 7.17 -21.19
C GLU A 370 -5.83 6.11 -21.65
N GLU A 371 -5.36 5.02 -22.24
CA GLU A 371 -6.20 3.89 -22.66
C GLU A 371 -6.95 3.27 -21.46
N MET A 372 -6.24 3.06 -20.35
CA MET A 372 -6.82 2.49 -19.13
C MET A 372 -7.81 3.45 -18.47
N THR A 373 -7.47 4.74 -18.39
CA THR A 373 -8.38 5.75 -17.82
C THR A 373 -9.60 6.00 -18.69
N GLY A 374 -9.48 5.86 -20.02
CA GLY A 374 -10.61 5.91 -20.95
C GLY A 374 -11.60 4.76 -20.76
N LEU A 375 -11.09 3.53 -20.61
CA LEU A 375 -11.91 2.36 -20.27
C LEU A 375 -12.56 2.49 -18.89
N MET A 376 -11.82 3.03 -17.92
CA MET A 376 -12.33 3.30 -16.59
C MET A 376 -13.49 4.32 -16.63
N LYS A 377 -13.35 5.42 -17.38
CA LYS A 377 -14.41 6.41 -17.59
C LYS A 377 -15.66 5.77 -18.20
N LEU A 378 -15.49 4.94 -19.24
CA LEU A 378 -16.59 4.20 -19.85
C LEU A 378 -17.31 3.32 -18.82
N GLY A 379 -16.55 2.55 -18.03
CA GLY A 379 -17.08 1.65 -17.01
C GLY A 379 -17.80 2.35 -15.86
N ILE A 380 -17.41 3.58 -15.51
CA ILE A 380 -18.03 4.35 -14.43
C ILE A 380 -19.24 5.15 -14.91
N SER A 381 -19.15 5.77 -16.08
CA SER A 381 -20.16 6.73 -16.55
C SER A 381 -21.30 6.09 -17.33
N VAL A 382 -21.04 5.02 -18.09
CA VAL A 382 -22.08 4.41 -18.96
C VAL A 382 -23.14 3.65 -18.17
N PRO A 383 -22.81 2.77 -17.20
CA PRO A 383 -23.84 1.96 -16.55
C PRO A 383 -24.93 2.77 -15.83
N PRO A 384 -24.63 3.83 -15.06
CA PRO A 384 -25.66 4.65 -14.42
C PRO A 384 -26.55 5.37 -15.45
N VAL A 385 -25.97 5.91 -16.52
CA VAL A 385 -26.71 6.61 -17.58
C VAL A 385 -27.59 5.64 -18.36
N ALA A 386 -27.06 4.48 -18.73
CA ALA A 386 -27.81 3.44 -19.42
C ALA A 386 -28.96 2.90 -18.54
N HIS A 387 -28.71 2.67 -17.25
CA HIS A 387 -29.73 2.25 -16.29
C HIS A 387 -30.84 3.29 -16.15
N ALA A 388 -30.50 4.57 -16.02
CA ALA A 388 -31.49 5.65 -15.94
C ALA A 388 -32.30 5.78 -17.24
N ALA A 389 -31.65 5.71 -18.40
CA ALA A 389 -32.30 5.79 -19.70
C ALA A 389 -33.26 4.60 -19.93
N LEU A 390 -32.79 3.38 -19.68
CA LEU A 390 -33.61 2.17 -19.83
C LEU A 390 -34.81 2.17 -18.87
N SER A 391 -34.59 2.57 -17.61
CA SER A 391 -35.66 2.69 -16.62
C SER A 391 -36.70 3.73 -17.04
N GLY A 392 -36.26 4.88 -17.56
CA GLY A 392 -37.15 5.90 -18.10
C GLY A 392 -37.98 5.41 -19.30
N ILE A 393 -37.35 4.68 -20.23
CA ILE A 393 -38.03 4.07 -21.38
C ILE A 393 -39.07 3.04 -20.91
N LEU A 394 -38.71 2.15 -19.99
CA LEU A 394 -39.62 1.12 -19.47
C LEU A 394 -40.81 1.74 -18.72
N LEU A 395 -40.58 2.81 -17.94
CA LEU A 395 -41.65 3.56 -17.28
C LEU A 395 -42.59 4.23 -18.28
N ALA A 396 -42.07 4.85 -19.35
CA ALA A 396 -42.87 5.45 -20.40
C ALA A 396 -43.72 4.41 -21.14
N VAL A 397 -43.12 3.26 -21.50
CA VAL A 397 -43.84 2.14 -22.12
C VAL A 397 -44.93 1.60 -21.18
N GLY A 398 -44.61 1.41 -19.89
CA GLY A 398 -45.57 0.97 -18.88
C GLY A 398 -46.75 1.93 -18.73
N ALA A 399 -46.48 3.25 -18.70
CA ALA A 399 -47.51 4.28 -18.64
C ALA A 399 -48.42 4.27 -19.89
N ILE A 400 -47.84 4.12 -21.08
CA ILE A 400 -48.60 4.02 -22.33
C ILE A 400 -49.51 2.77 -22.31
N LEU A 401 -48.98 1.62 -21.89
CA LEU A 401 -49.76 0.38 -21.79
C LEU A 401 -50.90 0.51 -20.78
N LEU A 402 -50.68 1.17 -19.64
CA LEU A 402 -51.73 1.48 -18.66
C LEU A 402 -52.81 2.39 -19.24
N ILE A 403 -52.42 3.46 -19.94
CA ILE A 403 -53.37 4.38 -20.60
C ILE A 403 -54.21 3.61 -21.64
N VAL A 404 -53.58 2.76 -22.45
CA VAL A 404 -54.27 1.93 -23.43
C VAL A 404 -55.23 0.94 -22.74
N ALA A 405 -54.82 0.30 -21.65
CA ALA A 405 -55.67 -0.61 -20.89
C ALA A 405 -56.90 0.09 -20.30
N ILE A 406 -56.71 1.26 -19.66
CA ILE A 406 -57.79 2.08 -19.12
C ILE A 406 -58.73 2.51 -20.26
N TRP A 407 -58.18 2.98 -21.39
CA TRP A 407 -58.97 3.37 -22.54
C TRP A 407 -59.82 2.20 -23.10
N ARG A 408 -59.25 1.00 -23.17
CA ARG A 408 -59.96 -0.21 -23.59
C ARG A 408 -61.05 -0.61 -22.59
N LEU A 409 -60.79 -0.50 -21.29
CA LEU A 409 -61.77 -0.78 -20.23
C LEU A 409 -62.94 0.21 -20.27
N VAL A 410 -62.67 1.52 -20.36
CA VAL A 410 -63.72 2.55 -20.48
C VAL A 410 -64.56 2.34 -21.74
N ARG A 411 -63.91 2.03 -22.87
CA ARG A 411 -64.63 1.75 -24.12
C ARG A 411 -65.47 0.46 -24.03
N GLY A 412 -64.98 -0.56 -23.33
CA GLY A 412 -65.71 -1.79 -23.05
C GLY A 412 -66.93 -1.56 -22.15
N ALA A 413 -66.76 -0.80 -21.07
CA ALA A 413 -67.85 -0.41 -20.17
C ALA A 413 -68.94 0.38 -20.91
N ASN A 414 -68.55 1.39 -21.71
CA ASN A 414 -69.50 2.15 -22.53
C ASN A 414 -70.24 1.28 -23.56
N ARG A 415 -69.60 0.24 -24.10
CA ARG A 415 -70.24 -0.73 -25.00
C ARG A 415 -71.24 -1.63 -24.27
N LEU A 416 -70.96 -2.00 -23.02
CA LEU A 416 -71.87 -2.79 -22.19
C LEU A 416 -73.11 -1.97 -21.77
N SER A 417 -72.91 -0.73 -21.35
CA SER A 417 -73.99 0.20 -20.99
C SER A 417 -74.92 0.50 -22.16
N SER A 418 -74.37 0.66 -23.38
CA SER A 418 -75.17 0.86 -24.59
C SER A 418 -75.95 -0.39 -25.02
N LEU A 419 -75.47 -1.60 -24.71
CA LEU A 419 -76.21 -2.85 -24.93
C LEU A 419 -77.38 -3.03 -23.94
N GLN A 420 -77.26 -2.55 -22.70
CA GLN A 420 -78.34 -2.58 -21.70
C GLN A 420 -79.41 -1.50 -21.92
N LEU A 421 -79.10 -0.43 -22.64
CA LEU A 421 -80.01 0.68 -22.98
C LEU A 421 -80.74 0.50 -24.32
N ALA A 422 -80.50 -0.59 -25.07
CA ALA A 422 -81.29 -0.92 -26.24
C ALA A 422 -82.66 -1.48 -25.81
N PRO A 423 -83.79 -0.77 -26.01
CA PRO A 423 -85.09 -1.29 -25.64
C PRO A 423 -85.43 -2.45 -26.56
N GLY A 424 -85.59 -3.64 -25.98
CA GLY A 424 -86.15 -4.79 -26.67
C GLY A 424 -87.52 -4.42 -27.25
N HIS A 425 -87.67 -4.57 -28.57
CA HIS A 425 -88.98 -4.62 -29.20
C HIS A 425 -89.72 -5.84 -28.63
N VAL A 426 -90.62 -5.60 -27.68
CA VAL A 426 -91.65 -6.57 -27.28
C VAL A 426 -92.70 -6.58 -28.39
N GLY A 427 -92.59 -7.57 -29.26
CA GLY A 427 -93.59 -7.88 -30.27
C GLY A 427 -94.93 -8.23 -29.63
N GLN A 428 -96.00 -7.74 -30.25
CA GLN A 428 -97.40 -8.02 -29.90
C GLN A 428 -97.67 -9.52 -29.77
N SER A 429 -98.28 -9.86 -28.64
CA SER A 429 -99.01 -11.11 -28.42
C SER A 429 -100.09 -11.29 -29.49
N THR A 430 -99.98 -12.35 -30.29
CA THR A 430 -101.13 -12.97 -30.96
C THR A 430 -101.21 -14.44 -30.57
N ASN A 431 -102.27 -14.74 -29.82
CA ASN A 431 -102.74 -16.08 -29.50
C ASN A 431 -102.99 -16.92 -30.77
N LYS A 432 -102.43 -18.13 -30.82
CA LYS A 432 -103.11 -19.28 -31.43
C LYS A 432 -102.54 -20.61 -30.91
N ASN A 433 -103.38 -21.28 -30.12
CA ASN A 433 -103.34 -22.72 -29.83
C ASN A 433 -103.18 -23.55 -31.12
N LYS A 434 -102.35 -24.61 -31.12
CA LYS A 434 -102.74 -26.02 -30.86
C LYS A 434 -101.70 -27.02 -31.38
N ASP A 435 -101.47 -28.03 -30.54
CA ASP A 435 -101.20 -29.45 -30.82
C ASP A 435 -99.89 -29.98 -31.42
N ASN A 436 -99.31 -30.88 -30.60
CA ASN A 436 -98.74 -32.19 -30.91
C ASN A 436 -97.30 -32.33 -31.41
N GLY A 437 -96.56 -33.21 -30.70
CA GLY A 437 -95.83 -34.29 -31.39
C GLY A 437 -94.38 -34.51 -30.98
N LEU A 438 -94.21 -35.49 -30.09
CA LEU A 438 -93.06 -36.39 -29.88
C LEU A 438 -91.84 -36.30 -30.83
N GLY A 439 -90.65 -36.34 -30.20
CA GLY A 439 -89.67 -37.41 -30.46
C GLY A 439 -88.54 -37.11 -31.45
N GLY A 440 -87.30 -37.46 -31.06
CA GLY A 440 -86.24 -37.81 -32.01
C GLY A 440 -84.91 -37.06 -31.87
N MET A 441 -84.00 -37.64 -31.09
CA MET A 441 -82.53 -37.63 -31.33
C MET A 441 -82.21 -38.30 -32.70
N PRO A 442 -80.94 -38.36 -33.20
CA PRO A 442 -79.86 -37.36 -33.33
C PRO A 442 -79.15 -37.44 -34.73
N LYS A 443 -77.98 -36.77 -34.84
CA LYS A 443 -76.89 -36.87 -35.86
C LYS A 443 -77.09 -35.99 -37.10
N TYR A 444 -76.08 -35.29 -37.63
CA TYR A 444 -74.62 -35.53 -37.71
C TYR A 444 -73.82 -34.25 -37.48
#